data_AF-A0A359FZC9-F1
#
_entry.id   AF-A0A359FZC9-F1
#
_cell.length_a   1.000
_cell.length_b   1.000
_cell.length_c   1.000
_cell.angle_alpha   90.00
_cell.angle_beta   90.00
_cell.angle_gamma   90.00
#
_symmetry.space_group_name_H-M   'P 1'
#
loop_
_entity.id
_entity.type
_entity.pdbx_description
1 polymer ?
#
loop_
_entity_poly.entity_id
_entity_poly.type
_entity_poly.pdbx_seq_one_letter_code
_entity_poly.pdbx_strand_id
1 'polypeptide(L)'
;RTENGPFKSRRELNKVPRLGAKSFEQCAGFLRIRGGENPLDNSAVHPEAYSIVEKMAADLKCTVVDLMEDAKLRQEVDLKKYVN
;
A
#
# COMPACT_ATOMS: atom_id res chain seq x y z
N ARG A 1 -17.78 -16.26 -4.82
CA ARG A 1 -16.67 -15.98 -3.87
C ARG A 1 -15.50 -16.98 -4.05
N THR A 2 -15.47 -17.78 -5.11
CA THR A 2 -14.62 -18.99 -5.18
C THR A 2 -14.01 -19.26 -6.57
N GLU A 3 -13.94 -18.25 -7.45
CA GLU A 3 -13.52 -18.48 -8.85
C GLU A 3 -12.12 -17.91 -9.18
N ASN A 4 -11.59 -16.97 -8.38
CA ASN A 4 -10.30 -16.33 -8.67
C ASN A 4 -9.21 -16.54 -7.60
N GLY A 5 -9.43 -17.40 -6.59
CA GLY A 5 -8.49 -17.55 -5.47
C GLY A 5 -8.29 -16.24 -4.68
N PRO A 6 -7.35 -16.21 -3.72
CA PRO A 6 -6.97 -14.98 -3.05
C PRO A 6 -6.27 -14.04 -4.05
N PHE A 7 -6.68 -12.77 -4.06
CA PHE A 7 -5.99 -11.74 -4.84
C PHE A 7 -4.52 -11.66 -4.42
N LYS A 8 -3.60 -11.59 -5.39
CA LYS A 8 -2.16 -11.45 -5.14
C LYS A 8 -1.72 -9.98 -5.07
N SER A 9 -2.54 -9.07 -5.58
CA SER A 9 -2.26 -7.64 -5.59
C SER A 9 -3.54 -6.83 -5.70
N ARG A 10 -3.55 -5.60 -5.17
CA ARG A 10 -4.72 -4.72 -5.24
C ARG A 10 -5.09 -4.36 -6.69
N ARG A 11 -4.13 -4.36 -7.60
CA ARG A 11 -4.36 -4.17 -9.04
C ARG A 11 -5.30 -5.21 -9.65
N GLU A 12 -5.40 -6.41 -9.07
CA GLU A 12 -6.35 -7.42 -9.56
C GLU A 12 -7.80 -7.07 -9.23
N LEU A 13 -8.04 -6.23 -8.22
CA LEU A 13 -9.39 -5.73 -7.91
C LEU A 13 -9.93 -4.84 -9.04
N ASN A 14 -9.06 -4.13 -9.77
CA ASN A 14 -9.47 -3.39 -10.98
C ASN A 14 -10.00 -4.30 -12.09
N LYS A 15 -9.67 -5.61 -12.06
CA LYS A 15 -10.20 -6.59 -13.02
C LYS A 15 -11.57 -7.14 -12.61
N VAL A 16 -12.07 -6.80 -11.42
CA VAL A 16 -13.39 -7.28 -10.95
C VAL A 16 -14.48 -6.54 -11.71
N PRO A 17 -15.28 -7.23 -12.54
CA PRO A 17 -16.38 -6.59 -13.26
C PRO A 17 -17.37 -6.01 -12.24
N ARG A 18 -17.83 -4.77 -12.48
CA ARG A 18 -18.67 -3.93 -11.60
C ARG A 18 -17.95 -3.18 -10.47
N LEU A 19 -16.65 -3.38 -10.26
CA LEU A 19 -15.86 -2.49 -9.39
C LEU A 19 -15.35 -1.31 -10.25
N GLY A 20 -16.08 -0.20 -10.22
CA GLY A 20 -15.64 1.01 -10.92
C GLY A 20 -14.37 1.60 -10.30
N ALA A 21 -13.56 2.32 -11.09
CA ALA A 21 -12.30 2.93 -10.63
C ALA A 21 -12.48 3.77 -9.35
N LYS A 22 -13.60 4.50 -9.24
CA LYS A 22 -13.95 5.29 -8.05
C LYS A 22 -14.24 4.42 -6.82
N SER A 23 -14.95 3.30 -7.00
CA SER A 23 -15.20 2.34 -5.92
C SER A 23 -13.92 1.60 -5.54
N PHE A 24 -13.05 1.29 -6.50
CA PHE A 24 -11.73 0.73 -6.23
C PHE A 24 -10.89 1.68 -5.38
N GLU A 25 -10.77 2.95 -5.75
CA GLU A 25 -10.05 3.97 -4.97
C GLU A 25 -10.59 4.07 -3.53
N GLN A 26 -11.91 4.20 -3.36
CA GLN A 26 -12.50 4.30 -2.03
C GLN A 26 -12.30 3.04 -1.19
N CYS A 27 -12.25 1.85 -1.81
CA CYS A 27 -12.10 0.57 -1.09
C CYS A 27 -10.65 0.11 -0.96
N ALA A 28 -9.72 0.59 -1.80
CA ALA A 28 -8.36 0.05 -1.89
C ALA A 28 -7.59 0.22 -0.58
N GLY A 29 -7.80 1.32 0.15
CA GLY A 29 -7.18 1.54 1.47
C GLY A 29 -7.72 0.63 2.58
N PHE A 30 -8.93 0.10 2.43
CA PHE A 30 -9.58 -0.79 3.41
C PHE A 30 -9.34 -2.26 3.11
N LEU A 31 -9.05 -2.61 1.86
CA LEU A 31 -8.81 -3.98 1.43
C LEU A 31 -7.38 -4.39 1.78
N ARG A 32 -7.25 -5.35 2.70
CA ARG A 32 -5.96 -5.94 3.08
C ARG A 32 -5.75 -7.25 2.34
N ILE A 33 -4.64 -7.35 1.61
CA ILE A 33 -4.23 -8.57 0.92
C ILE A 33 -3.10 -9.21 1.72
N ARG A 34 -3.41 -10.32 2.40
CA ARG A 34 -2.41 -11.11 3.13
C ARG A 34 -1.63 -11.99 2.15
N GLY A 35 -0.31 -11.82 2.11
CA GLY A 35 0.57 -12.54 1.19
C GLY A 35 0.62 -11.96 -0.23
N GLY A 36 0.26 -10.69 -0.40
CA GLY A 36 0.46 -9.98 -1.66
C GLY A 36 1.94 -9.74 -1.95
N GLU A 37 2.28 -9.54 -3.23
CA GLU A 37 3.66 -9.27 -3.65
C GLU A 37 4.22 -7.98 -3.03
N ASN A 38 3.35 -6.99 -2.76
CA ASN A 38 3.75 -5.77 -2.07
C ASN A 38 3.41 -5.85 -0.58
N PRO A 39 4.37 -5.60 0.32
CA PRO A 39 4.10 -5.57 1.77
C PRO A 39 3.09 -4.48 2.14
N LEU A 40 3.05 -3.38 1.38
CA LEU A 40 2.09 -2.29 1.55
C LEU A 40 0.64 -2.72 1.31
N ASP A 41 0.38 -3.75 0.50
CA ASP A 41 -0.99 -4.25 0.25
C ASP A 41 -1.61 -4.89 1.51
N ASN A 42 -0.79 -5.28 2.48
CA ASN A 42 -1.25 -5.76 3.79
C ASN A 42 -1.51 -4.61 4.78
N SER A 43 -1.20 -3.37 4.41
CA SER A 43 -1.37 -2.18 5.25
C SER A 43 -2.55 -1.31 4.83
N ALA A 44 -2.87 -0.31 5.64
CA ALA A 44 -3.87 0.71 5.29
C ALA A 44 -3.33 1.79 4.32
N VAL A 45 -2.08 1.68 3.87
CA VAL A 45 -1.49 2.64 2.93
C VAL A 45 -2.22 2.54 1.59
N HIS A 46 -2.69 3.65 1.05
CA HIS A 46 -3.34 3.68 -0.27
C HIS A 46 -2.29 3.51 -1.39
N PRO A 47 -2.57 2.82 -2.52
CA PRO A 47 -1.62 2.68 -3.63
C PRO A 47 -1.08 4.00 -4.19
N GLU A 48 -1.84 5.09 -4.08
CA GLU A 48 -1.38 6.44 -4.45
C GLU A 48 -0.17 6.90 -3.62
N ALA A 49 -0.09 6.45 -2.37
CA ALA A 49 1.00 6.77 -1.47
C ALA A 49 2.20 5.82 -1.58
N TYR A 50 2.17 4.77 -2.42
CA TYR A 50 3.28 3.80 -2.50
C TYR A 50 4.57 4.49 -2.94
N SER A 51 4.49 5.34 -3.96
CA SER A 51 5.62 6.15 -4.42
C SER A 51 6.20 7.06 -3.34
N ILE A 52 5.37 7.54 -2.41
CA ILE A 52 5.80 8.38 -1.29
C ILE A 52 6.52 7.53 -0.25
N VAL A 53 5.94 6.38 0.13
CA VAL A 53 6.54 5.48 1.11
C VAL A 53 7.86 4.88 0.58
N GLU A 54 7.96 4.56 -0.71
CA GLU A 54 9.21 4.14 -1.34
C GLU A 54 10.28 5.24 -1.27
N LYS A 55 9.92 6.50 -1.49
CA LYS A 55 10.84 7.63 -1.32
C LYS A 55 11.29 7.81 0.13
N MET A 56 10.38 7.65 1.10
CA MET A 56 10.71 7.72 2.52
C MET A 56 11.72 6.60 2.88
N ALA A 57 11.43 5.36 2.48
CA ALA A 57 12.31 4.24 2.73
C ALA A 57 13.71 4.43 2.10
N ALA A 58 13.76 4.96 0.87
CA ALA A 58 15.01 5.30 0.20
C ALA A 58 15.82 6.38 0.93
N ASP A 59 15.17 7.42 1.46
CA ASP A 59 15.82 8.50 2.23
C ASP A 59 16.42 7.96 3.54
N LEU A 60 15.69 7.07 4.22
CA LEU A 60 16.11 6.42 5.46
C LEU A 60 17.05 5.22 5.24
N LYS A 61 17.38 4.89 3.98
CA LYS A 61 18.18 3.71 3.59
C LYS A 61 17.65 2.40 4.20
N CYS A 62 16.35 2.32 4.44
CA CYS A 62 15.68 1.14 4.97
C CYS A 62 14.79 0.52 3.90
N THR A 63 14.27 -0.67 4.16
CA THR A 63 13.25 -1.23 3.28
C THR A 63 11.87 -0.72 3.67
N VAL A 64 10.92 -0.80 2.74
CA VAL A 64 9.52 -0.43 3.02
C VAL A 64 8.93 -1.28 4.15
N VAL A 65 9.32 -2.56 4.22
CA VAL A 65 8.92 -3.47 5.31
C VAL A 65 9.44 -2.97 6.65
N ASP A 66 10.72 -2.61 6.71
CA ASP A 66 11.37 -2.09 7.91
C ASP A 66 10.71 -0.78 8.38
N LEU A 67 10.39 0.12 7.45
CA LEU A 67 9.63 1.35 7.74
C LEU A 67 8.20 1.07 8.27
N MET A 68 7.57 -0.02 7.84
CA MET A 68 6.24 -0.44 8.27
C MET A 68 6.24 -1.16 9.63
N GLU A 69 7.30 -1.88 9.96
CA GLU A 69 7.44 -2.56 11.25
C GLU A 69 7.98 -1.60 12.32
N ASP A 70 8.97 -0.78 11.97
CA ASP A 70 9.70 0.04 12.91
C ASP A 70 9.05 1.41 13.13
N ALA A 71 8.51 1.60 14.33
CA ALA A 71 7.89 2.86 14.72
C ALA A 71 8.89 4.01 14.84
N LYS A 72 10.16 3.72 15.15
CA LYS A 72 11.19 4.75 15.33
C LYS A 72 11.56 5.39 14.00
N LEU A 73 11.74 4.57 12.96
CA LEU A 73 12.02 5.06 11.61
C LEU A 73 10.91 6.00 11.12
N ARG A 74 9.64 5.67 11.39
CA ARG A 74 8.51 6.55 11.04
C ARG A 74 8.52 7.90 11.76
N GLN A 75 9.08 7.96 12.97
CA GLN A 75 9.22 9.22 13.70
C GLN A 75 10.39 10.07 13.18
N GLU A 76 11.42 9.43 12.65
CA GLU A 76 12.56 10.10 12.00
C GLU A 76 12.20 10.66 10.62
N VAL A 77 11.13 10.15 9.98
CA VAL A 77 10.63 10.67 8.70
C VAL A 77 10.16 12.12 8.85
N ASP A 78 10.80 13.04 8.13
CA ASP A 78 10.32 14.41 8.02
C ASP A 78 9.14 14.50 7.05
N LEU A 79 7.92 14.45 7.59
CA LEU A 79 6.66 14.46 6.81
C LEU A 79 6.51 15.71 5.93
N LYS A 80 7.12 16.84 6.31
CA LYS A 80 7.02 18.10 5.54
C LYS A 80 7.74 18.03 4.20
N LYS A 81 8.71 17.11 4.04
CA LYS A 81 9.34 16.86 2.73
C LYS A 81 8.42 16.15 1.73
N TYR A 82 7.36 15.50 2.21
CA TYR A 82 6.54 14.59 1.41
C TYR A 82 5.08 15.04 1.25
N VAL A 83 4.63 15.97 2.09
CA VAL A 83 3.31 16.60 2.00
C VAL A 83 3.51 18.05 1.58
N ASN A 84 2.96 18.42 0.42
CA ASN A 84 3.05 19.76 -0.14
C ASN A 84 1.77 20.55 0.13
#